data_AF-B2UJB7-F1
#
_entry.id   AF-B2UJB7-F1
#
_cell.length_a   1.000
_cell.length_b   1.000
_cell.length_c   1.000
_cell.angle_alpha   90.00
_cell.angle_beta   90.00
_cell.angle_gamma   90.00
#
_symmetry.space_group_name_H-M   'P 1'
#
loop_
_entity.id
_entity.type
_entity.pdbx_description
1 polymer ?
#
loop_
_entity_poly.entity_id
_entity_poly.type
_entity_poly.pdbx_seq_one_letter_code
_entity_poly.pdbx_strand_id
1 'polypeptide(L)'
;MGVPESVRGAESKIQRGSFRFSFFIQILKALDSEYPAQWEPYLETDDSWETAAARILRHELDASDMDIHTFAMRLSEMEISIEAETLESIVSLGEFPFSLVLQLSSFAPVSQLCRFVDQKDIEETAGIR
;
A
#
# COMPACT_ATOMS: atom_id res chain seq x y z
N MET A 1 17.20 12.10 -5.89
CA MET A 1 17.67 12.20 -4.49
C MET A 1 16.45 12.52 -3.62
N GLY A 2 15.89 11.51 -2.95
CA GLY A 2 14.76 11.70 -2.04
C GLY A 2 15.24 12.28 -0.71
N VAL A 3 14.54 13.28 -0.19
CA VAL A 3 14.84 13.87 1.12
C VAL A 3 14.59 12.80 2.19
N PRO A 4 15.53 12.52 3.12
CA PRO A 4 15.28 11.57 4.20
C PRO A 4 14.21 12.13 5.12
N GLU A 5 13.04 11.49 5.15
CA GLU A 5 11.97 11.85 6.08
C GLU A 5 12.40 11.57 7.52
N SER A 6 12.18 12.55 8.40
CA SER A 6 12.45 12.37 9.83
C SER A 6 11.37 11.52 10.50
N VAL A 7 11.75 10.73 11.51
CA VAL A 7 10.86 9.89 12.33
C VAL A 7 9.64 10.65 12.88
N ARG A 8 9.83 11.91 13.29
CA ARG A 8 8.73 12.79 13.75
C ARG A 8 7.75 13.15 12.62
N GLY A 9 8.25 13.27 11.39
CA GLY A 9 7.42 13.50 10.21
C GLY A 9 6.57 12.28 9.88
N ALA A 10 7.14 11.08 10.00
CA ALA A 10 6.44 9.81 9.81
C ALA A 10 5.32 9.63 10.85
N GLU A 11 5.59 9.80 12.14
CA GLU A 11 4.58 9.70 13.22
C GLU A 11 3.40 10.64 12.99
N SER A 12 3.69 11.89 12.63
CA SER A 12 2.65 12.90 12.36
C SER A 12 1.82 12.58 11.11
N LYS A 13 2.42 11.91 10.12
CA LYS A 13 1.71 11.47 8.90
C LYS A 13 0.91 10.19 9.12
N ILE A 14 1.41 9.27 9.94
CA ILE A 14 0.67 8.08 10.39
C ILE A 14 -0.60 8.53 11.12
N GLN A 15 -0.49 9.50 12.03
CA GLN A 15 -1.66 10.07 12.73
C GLN A 15 -2.66 10.80 11.80
N ARG A 16 -2.22 11.23 10.61
CA ARG A 16 -3.06 11.91 9.60
C ARG A 16 -3.45 11.03 8.41
N GLY A 17 -3.10 9.74 8.40
CA GLY A 17 -3.35 8.85 7.26
C GLY A 17 -2.59 9.21 5.96
N SER A 18 -1.48 9.95 6.06
CA SER A 18 -0.66 10.41 4.92
C SER A 18 0.70 9.71 4.83
N PHE A 19 0.84 8.58 5.52
CA PHE A 19 2.03 7.74 5.50
C PHE A 19 2.11 7.02 4.14
N ARG A 20 3.09 7.40 3.31
CA ARG A 20 3.25 6.88 1.94
C ARG A 20 3.72 5.44 1.95
N PHE A 21 3.21 4.62 1.03
CA PHE A 21 3.65 3.24 0.90
C PHE A 21 5.11 3.11 0.46
N SER A 22 5.57 4.00 -0.44
CA SER A 22 6.97 4.04 -0.85
C SER A 22 7.93 4.26 0.33
N PHE A 23 7.51 5.02 1.34
CA PHE A 23 8.31 5.24 2.55
C PHE A 23 8.24 4.04 3.51
N PHE A 24 7.10 3.36 3.61
CA PHE A 24 6.99 2.09 4.34
C PHE A 24 7.99 1.06 3.81
N ILE A 25 8.04 0.89 2.49
CA ILE A 25 8.98 -0.01 1.82
C ILE A 25 10.44 0.38 2.13
N GLN A 26 10.77 1.68 2.08
CA GLN A 26 12.10 2.18 2.43
C GLN A 26 12.49 1.79 3.86
N ILE A 27 11.56 1.90 4.81
CA ILE A 27 11.79 1.50 6.20
C ILE A 27 12.07 -0.01 6.27
N LEU A 28 11.26 -0.84 5.61
CA LEU A 28 11.48 -2.30 5.61
C LEU A 28 12.87 -2.66 5.10
N LYS A 29 13.29 -2.06 3.98
CA LYS A 29 14.62 -2.32 3.41
C LYS A 29 15.75 -1.75 4.28
N ALA A 30 15.59 -0.55 4.84
CA ALA A 30 16.60 0.09 5.69
C ALA A 30 16.82 -0.65 7.02
N LEU A 31 15.77 -1.30 7.54
CA LEU A 31 15.83 -2.09 8.77
C LEU A 31 16.18 -3.56 8.53
N ASP A 32 16.44 -3.96 7.28
CA ASP A 32 16.62 -5.37 6.88
C ASP A 32 15.50 -6.27 7.44
N SER A 33 14.28 -5.73 7.45
CA SER A 33 13.09 -6.43 7.94
C SER A 33 12.61 -7.41 6.88
N GLU A 34 12.01 -8.51 7.33
CA GLU A 34 11.29 -9.42 6.43
C GLU A 34 10.18 -8.65 5.72
N TYR A 35 9.91 -8.98 4.46
CA TYR A 35 8.79 -8.48 3.66
C TYR A 35 8.23 -9.62 2.80
N PRO A 36 7.01 -9.50 2.24
CA PRO A 36 6.44 -10.54 1.40
C PRO A 36 7.38 -10.92 0.26
N ALA A 37 7.67 -12.21 0.09
CA ALA A 37 8.67 -12.68 -0.87
C ALA A 37 8.35 -12.25 -2.32
N GLN A 38 7.07 -12.12 -2.66
CA GLN A 38 6.65 -11.64 -3.97
C GLN A 38 7.00 -10.17 -4.23
N TRP A 39 7.38 -9.40 -3.20
CA TRP A 39 7.84 -8.01 -3.36
C TRP A 39 9.32 -7.92 -3.74
N GLU A 40 10.13 -8.95 -3.45
CA GLU A 40 11.58 -8.98 -3.69
C GLU A 40 11.98 -8.51 -5.11
N PRO A 41 11.32 -8.96 -6.21
CA PRO A 41 11.69 -8.54 -7.56
C PRO A 41 11.50 -7.05 -7.83
N TYR A 42 10.69 -6.35 -7.03
CA TYR A 42 10.45 -4.92 -7.16
C TYR A 42 11.38 -4.11 -6.24
N LEU A 43 11.79 -4.68 -5.11
CA LEU A 43 12.62 -4.03 -4.10
C LEU A 43 14.12 -4.14 -4.37
N GLU A 44 14.55 -5.15 -5.13
CA GLU A 44 15.96 -5.34 -5.53
C GLU A 44 16.32 -4.62 -6.85
N THR A 45 15.44 -3.73 -7.34
CA THR A 45 15.69 -2.94 -8.56
C THR A 45 16.29 -1.58 -8.24
N ASP A 46 17.05 -1.01 -9.18
CA ASP A 46 17.58 0.37 -9.10
C ASP A 46 16.50 1.45 -9.40
N ASP A 47 15.21 1.07 -9.42
CA ASP A 47 14.10 1.99 -9.66
C ASP A 47 13.83 2.89 -8.44
N SER A 48 13.04 3.94 -8.63
CA SER A 48 12.59 4.76 -7.51
C SER A 48 11.63 3.98 -6.60
N TRP A 49 11.60 4.33 -5.31
CA TRP A 49 10.68 3.70 -4.34
C TRP A 49 9.20 3.87 -4.71
N GLU A 50 8.85 4.97 -5.36
CA GLU A 50 7.52 5.21 -5.92
C GLU A 50 7.21 4.23 -7.05
N THR A 51 8.19 3.95 -7.92
CA THR A 51 8.03 2.97 -9.00
C THR A 51 7.86 1.57 -8.43
N ALA A 52 8.66 1.19 -7.43
CA ALA A 52 8.51 -0.07 -6.72
C ALA A 52 7.13 -0.19 -6.05
N ALA A 53 6.67 0.85 -5.36
CA ALA A 53 5.36 0.92 -4.73
C ALA A 53 4.23 0.71 -5.75
N ALA A 54 4.26 1.41 -6.88
CA ALA A 54 3.28 1.27 -7.95
C ALA A 54 3.22 -0.16 -8.50
N ARG A 55 4.39 -0.78 -8.73
CA ARG A 55 4.48 -2.16 -9.22
C ARG A 55 3.97 -3.17 -8.20
N ILE A 56 4.29 -3.00 -6.93
CA ILE A 56 3.81 -3.88 -5.86
C ILE A 56 2.28 -3.83 -5.79
N LEU A 57 1.67 -2.64 -5.75
CA LEU A 57 0.21 -2.57 -5.67
C LEU A 57 -0.46 -3.20 -6.89
N ARG A 58 0.06 -2.95 -8.10
CA ARG A 58 -0.45 -3.60 -9.32
C ARG A 58 -0.29 -5.12 -9.28
N HIS A 59 0.84 -5.61 -8.80
CA HIS A 59 1.06 -7.05 -8.63
C HIS A 59 0.04 -7.67 -7.68
N GLU A 60 -0.23 -7.04 -6.53
CA GLU A 60 -1.20 -7.55 -5.55
C GLU A 60 -2.63 -7.49 -6.08
N LEU A 61 -2.98 -6.46 -6.86
CA LEU A 61 -4.25 -6.35 -7.58
C LEU A 61 -4.42 -7.48 -8.61
N ASP A 62 -3.42 -7.68 -9.47
CA ASP A 62 -3.41 -8.75 -10.48
C ASP A 62 -3.47 -10.14 -9.83
N ALA A 63 -2.74 -10.36 -8.73
CA ALA A 63 -2.77 -11.60 -7.96
C ALA A 63 -4.14 -11.90 -7.33
N SER A 64 -4.99 -10.87 -7.21
CA SER A 64 -6.34 -10.94 -6.66
C SER A 64 -7.43 -10.93 -7.73
N ASP A 65 -7.06 -11.08 -9.02
CA ASP A 65 -7.96 -10.95 -10.18
C ASP A 65 -8.76 -9.63 -10.17
N MET A 66 -8.15 -8.55 -9.67
CA MET A 66 -8.78 -7.24 -9.52
C MET A 66 -8.02 -6.18 -10.31
N ASP A 67 -8.72 -5.38 -11.10
CA ASP A 67 -8.15 -4.19 -11.73
C ASP A 67 -8.43 -2.93 -10.90
N ILE A 68 -7.80 -1.81 -11.28
CA ILE A 68 -7.95 -0.52 -10.57
C ILE A 68 -9.40 -0.03 -10.57
N HIS A 69 -10.18 -0.30 -11.63
CA HIS A 69 -11.59 0.08 -11.69
C HIS A 69 -12.43 -0.70 -10.68
N THR A 70 -12.22 -2.02 -10.61
CA THR A 70 -12.88 -2.90 -9.64
C THR A 70 -12.47 -2.51 -8.23
N PHE A 71 -11.20 -2.18 -8.01
CA PHE A 71 -10.73 -1.73 -6.71
C PHE A 71 -11.35 -0.40 -6.28
N ALA A 72 -11.45 0.59 -7.17
CA ALA A 72 -12.15 1.85 -6.89
C ALA A 72 -13.62 1.62 -6.54
N MET A 73 -14.29 0.70 -7.24
CA MET A 73 -15.67 0.31 -6.93
C MET A 73 -15.77 -0.33 -5.54
N ARG A 74 -14.85 -1.24 -5.18
CA ARG A 74 -14.78 -1.86 -3.85
C ARG A 74 -14.52 -0.85 -2.74
N LEU A 75 -13.63 0.12 -2.96
CA LEU A 75 -13.40 1.21 -2.03
C LEU A 75 -14.67 2.03 -1.78
N SER A 76 -15.47 2.27 -2.82
CA SER A 76 -16.76 2.96 -2.68
C SER A 76 -17.76 2.17 -1.84
N GLU A 77 -17.71 0.83 -1.83
CA GLU A 77 -18.55 -0.01 -0.95
C GLU A 77 -18.17 0.18 0.54
N MET A 78 -16.94 0.60 0.83
CA MET A 78 -16.44 0.96 2.16
C MET A 78 -16.60 2.46 2.49
N GLU A 79 -17.46 3.18 1.77
CA GLU A 79 -17.64 4.63 1.89
C GLU A 79 -16.38 5.47 1.55
N ILE A 80 -15.40 4.87 0.88
CA ILE A 80 -14.19 5.53 0.40
C ILE A 80 -14.38 5.88 -1.09
N SER A 81 -14.94 7.06 -1.34
CA SER A 81 -15.20 7.52 -2.70
C SER A 81 -13.93 8.08 -3.35
N ILE A 82 -13.39 7.35 -4.33
CA ILE A 82 -12.31 7.80 -5.22
C ILE A 82 -12.67 7.41 -6.66
N GLU A 83 -12.53 8.36 -7.58
CA GLU A 83 -12.73 8.09 -9.01
C GLU A 83 -11.61 7.18 -9.53
N ALA A 84 -11.95 6.19 -10.35
CA ALA A 84 -10.97 5.23 -10.86
C ALA A 84 -9.81 5.89 -11.63
N GLU A 85 -10.07 6.96 -12.39
CA GLU A 85 -9.02 7.72 -13.09
C GLU A 85 -8.06 8.41 -12.11
N THR A 86 -8.60 8.94 -11.01
CA THR A 86 -7.79 9.53 -9.95
C THR A 86 -6.97 8.46 -9.24
N LEU A 87 -7.57 7.30 -8.94
CA LEU A 87 -6.89 6.17 -8.35
C LEU A 87 -5.75 5.66 -9.25
N GLU A 88 -6.00 5.48 -10.54
CA GLU A 88 -4.99 5.09 -11.54
C GLU A 88 -3.82 6.08 -11.59
N SER A 89 -4.12 7.38 -11.54
CA SER A 89 -3.11 8.44 -11.55
C SER A 89 -2.21 8.36 -10.31
N ILE A 90 -2.78 8.31 -9.10
CA ILE A 90 -1.98 8.25 -7.87
C ILE A 90 -1.20 6.93 -7.74
N VAL A 91 -1.76 5.82 -8.23
CA VAL A 91 -1.11 4.51 -8.26
C VAL A 91 0.04 4.50 -9.26
N SER A 92 -0.17 5.03 -10.47
CA SER A 92 0.87 5.15 -11.49
C SER A 92 2.05 6.00 -11.03
N LEU A 93 1.80 7.03 -10.22
CA LEU A 93 2.84 7.88 -9.64
C LEU A 93 3.50 7.28 -8.40
N GLY A 94 2.97 6.19 -7.82
CA GLY A 94 3.47 5.63 -6.57
C GLY A 94 3.25 6.53 -5.35
N GLU A 95 2.34 7.51 -5.44
CA GLU A 95 2.13 8.56 -4.44
C GLU A 95 0.90 8.31 -3.54
N PHE A 96 0.57 7.04 -3.31
CA PHE A 96 -0.57 6.64 -2.51
C PHE A 96 -0.19 6.32 -1.05
N PRO A 97 -1.15 6.48 -0.10
CA PRO A 97 -0.92 6.13 1.29
C PRO A 97 -0.86 4.61 1.46
N PHE A 98 -0.10 4.15 2.46
CA PHE A 98 -0.05 2.74 2.85
C PHE A 98 -1.42 2.17 3.21
N SER A 99 -2.34 3.01 3.71
CA SER A 99 -3.72 2.60 3.99
C SER A 99 -4.42 2.04 2.75
N LEU A 100 -4.04 2.45 1.54
CA LEU A 100 -4.59 1.89 0.30
C LEU A 100 -4.22 0.41 0.12
N VAL A 101 -3.00 0.02 0.53
CA VAL A 101 -2.56 -1.39 0.53
C VAL A 101 -3.30 -2.19 1.60
N LEU A 102 -3.54 -1.58 2.77
CA LEU A 102 -4.35 -2.21 3.83
C LEU A 102 -5.80 -2.41 3.38
N GLN A 103 -6.38 -1.44 2.67
CA GLN A 103 -7.71 -1.56 2.08
C GLN A 103 -7.75 -2.63 0.98
N LEU A 104 -6.70 -2.78 0.17
CA LEU A 104 -6.61 -3.92 -0.74
C LEU A 104 -6.63 -5.23 0.05
N SER A 105 -5.84 -5.31 1.14
CA SER A 105 -5.74 -6.51 1.97
C SER A 105 -7.03 -6.89 2.71
N SER A 106 -7.99 -5.96 2.87
CA SER A 106 -9.32 -6.28 3.40
C SER A 106 -10.21 -7.00 2.39
N PHE A 107 -9.95 -6.85 1.10
CA PHE A 107 -10.70 -7.54 0.04
C PHE A 107 -10.01 -8.82 -0.43
N ALA A 108 -8.68 -8.81 -0.47
CA ALA A 108 -7.86 -9.92 -0.91
C ALA A 108 -6.61 -10.01 -0.03
N PRO A 109 -6.42 -11.09 0.76
CA PRO A 109 -5.31 -11.17 1.69
C PRO A 109 -3.96 -11.07 0.98
N VAL A 110 -3.19 -10.03 1.30
CA VAL A 110 -1.79 -9.90 0.89
C VAL A 110 -0.96 -10.82 1.78
N SER A 111 -0.34 -11.84 1.17
CA SER A 111 0.45 -12.83 1.91
C SER A 111 1.52 -12.16 2.78
N GLN A 112 1.60 -12.58 4.05
CA GLN A 112 2.58 -12.09 5.05
C GLN A 112 2.42 -10.62 5.49
N LEU A 113 1.43 -9.88 4.98
CA LEU A 113 1.13 -8.53 5.49
C LEU A 113 0.66 -8.55 6.96
N CYS A 114 0.11 -9.69 7.39
CA CYS A 114 -0.25 -9.98 8.79
C CYS A 114 0.92 -9.86 9.79
N ARG A 115 2.18 -9.83 9.32
CA ARG A 115 3.35 -9.61 10.18
C ARG A 115 3.49 -8.16 10.66
N PHE A 116 2.83 -7.22 9.99
CA PHE A 116 2.93 -5.79 10.29
C PHE A 116 1.63 -5.22 10.86
N VAL A 117 0.49 -5.79 10.47
CA VAL A 117 -0.85 -5.38 10.91
C VAL A 117 -1.70 -6.63 11.08
N ASP A 118 -2.37 -6.78 12.22
CA ASP A 118 -3.27 -7.91 12.43
C ASP A 118 -4.46 -7.84 11.47
N GLN A 119 -4.71 -8.92 10.70
CA GLN A 119 -5.80 -8.96 9.72
C GLN A 119 -7.16 -8.65 10.34
N LYS A 120 -7.36 -9.07 11.60
CA LYS A 120 -8.57 -8.80 12.37
C LYS A 120 -8.81 -7.30 12.57
N ASP A 121 -7.75 -6.53 12.79
CA ASP A 121 -7.83 -5.08 12.95
C ASP A 121 -8.18 -4.40 11.61
N ILE A 122 -7.68 -4.95 10.50
CA ILE A 122 -8.01 -4.49 9.15
C ILE A 122 -9.50 -4.73 8.85
N GLU A 123 -10.00 -5.94 9.10
CA GLU A 123 -11.40 -6.32 8.90
C GLU A 123 -12.36 -5.50 9.78
N GLU A 124 -12.03 -5.34 11.07
CA GLU A 124 -12.82 -4.51 12.00
C GLU A 124 -12.89 -3.05 11.55
N THR A 125 -11.79 -2.49 11.06
CA THR A 125 -11.75 -1.12 10.54
C THR A 125 -12.51 -0.98 9.21
N ALA A 126 -12.46 -2.01 8.36
CA ALA A 126 -13.14 -2.03 7.08
C ALA A 126 -14.67 -2.26 7.19
N GLY A 127 -15.17 -2.63 8.37
CA GLY A 127 -16.58 -2.97 8.57
C GLY A 127 -16.99 -4.30 7.93
N ILE A 128 -16.02 -5.13 7.53
CA ILE A 128 -16.24 -6.45 6.95
C ILE A 128 -16.35 -7.43 8.12
N ARG A 129 -17.52 -8.08 8.27
CA ARG A 129 -17.83 -9.04 9.35
C ARG A 129 -18.10 -10.43 8.81
#